data_AF-A0A7C9VRC4-F1
#
_entry.id   AF-A0A7C9VRC4-F1
#
_cell.length_a   1.000
_cell.length_b   1.000
_cell.length_c   1.000
_cell.angle_alpha   90.00
_cell.angle_beta   90.00
_cell.angle_gamma   90.00
#
_symmetry.space_group_name_H-M   'P 1'
#
loop_
_entity.id
_entity.type
_entity.pdbx_description
1 polymer ?
#
loop_
_entity_poly.entity_id
_entity_poly.type
_entity_poly.pdbx_seq_one_letter_code
_entity_poly.pdbx_strand_id
1 'polypeptide(L)' 'GLGFGVRTEPGNATPPPPGSLGEIKWDGAGGTYFWIDRAQDMFVILMMQSPSERGRIQPALKAMVYDALE' A
#
# COMPACT_ATOMS: atom_id res chain seq x y z
N GLY A 1 -4.20 -13.57 -0.52
CA GLY A 1 -4.54 -12.93 -1.80
C GLY A 1 -5.28 -13.91 -2.69
N LEU A 2 -6.39 -13.48 -3.28
CA LEU A 2 -7.04 -14.14 -4.42
C LEU A 2 -7.20 -13.18 -5.61
N GLY A 3 -6.63 -11.97 -5.55
CA GLY A 3 -6.74 -10.96 -6.61
C GLY A 3 -6.17 -9.61 -6.15
N PHE A 4 -6.22 -8.61 -7.04
CA PHE A 4 -5.73 -7.24 -6.81
C PHE A 4 -6.87 -6.31 -6.38
N GLY A 5 -6.55 -5.30 -5.59
CA GLY A 5 -7.45 -4.18 -5.29
C GLY A 5 -7.12 -2.96 -6.14
N VAL A 6 -8.13 -2.21 -6.56
CA VAL A 6 -7.98 -0.90 -7.21
C VAL A 6 -8.61 0.15 -6.31
N ARG A 7 -7.89 1.24 -6.03
CA ARG A 7 -8.41 2.35 -5.22
C ARG A 7 -9.40 3.19 -6.02
N THR A 8 -10.68 3.13 -5.68
CA THR A 8 -11.74 3.91 -6.37
C THR A 8 -12.16 5.17 -5.61
N GLU A 9 -11.82 5.28 -4.33
CA GLU A 9 -12.15 6.41 -3.47
C GLU A 9 -11.06 6.64 -2.39
N PRO A 10 -10.99 7.84 -1.77
CA PRO A 10 -10.06 8.10 -0.67
C PRO A 10 -10.31 7.22 0.57
N GLY A 11 -11.55 6.74 0.76
CA GLY A 11 -11.99 6.04 1.96
C GLY A 11 -12.34 6.99 3.11
N ASN A 12 -12.88 6.42 4.19
CA ASN A 12 -13.49 7.19 5.29
C ASN A 12 -12.58 7.39 6.51
N ALA A 13 -11.30 7.00 6.44
CA ALA A 13 -10.36 7.20 7.55
C ALA A 13 -9.94 8.68 7.64
N THR A 14 -9.65 9.16 8.84
CA THR A 14 -9.21 10.54 9.09
C THR A 14 -7.86 10.51 9.84
N PRO A 15 -6.75 10.92 9.21
CA PRO A 15 -6.62 11.31 7.82
C PRO A 15 -6.80 10.13 6.84
N PRO A 16 -7.16 10.38 5.57
CA PRO A 16 -7.25 9.32 4.57
C PRO A 16 -5.90 8.62 4.38
N PRO A 17 -5.87 7.30 4.10
CA PRO A 17 -4.61 6.60 3.85
C PRO A 17 -3.93 7.15 2.59
N PRO A 18 -2.59 7.19 2.54
CA PRO A 18 -1.87 7.74 1.40
C PRO A 18 -2.09 6.91 0.12
N GLY A 19 -2.02 7.59 -1.02
CA GLY A 19 -2.10 7.01 -2.38
C GLY A 19 -3.18 7.60 -3.28
N SER A 20 -2.97 7.47 -4.58
CA SER A 20 -3.83 8.10 -5.58
C SER A 20 -5.03 7.22 -5.98
N LEU A 21 -6.09 7.85 -6.51
CA LEU A 21 -7.16 7.11 -7.18
C LEU A 21 -6.59 6.33 -8.37
N GLY A 22 -7.04 5.09 -8.53
CA GLY A 22 -6.53 4.16 -9.52
C GLY A 22 -5.29 3.36 -9.08
N GLU A 23 -4.76 3.58 -7.87
CA GLU A 23 -3.67 2.76 -7.32
C GLU A 23 -4.08 1.27 -7.33
N ILE A 24 -3.20 0.41 -7.85
CA ILE A 24 -3.38 -1.04 -7.86
C ILE A 24 -2.54 -1.63 -6.73
N LYS A 25 -3.12 -2.46 -5.87
CA LYS A 25 -2.42 -3.06 -4.73
C LYS A 25 -2.70 -4.55 -4.56
N TRP A 26 -1.81 -5.25 -3.85
CA TRP A 26 -2.01 -6.64 -3.44
C TRP A 26 -1.33 -6.95 -2.12
N ASP A 27 -2.04 -7.69 -1.25
CA ASP A 27 -1.59 -8.05 0.09
C ASP A 27 -1.44 -9.58 0.22
N GLY A 28 -0.23 -10.04 0.47
CA GLY A 28 0.11 -11.45 0.64
C GLY A 28 0.00 -11.92 2.10
N ALA A 29 -0.32 -13.20 2.30
CA ALA A 29 -0.49 -13.78 3.63
C ALA A 29 0.80 -13.78 4.47
N GLY A 30 1.97 -13.86 3.82
CA GLY A 30 3.30 -13.75 4.46
C GLY A 30 3.65 -12.34 4.96
N GLY A 31 2.80 -11.34 4.69
CA GLY A 31 3.07 -9.93 4.93
C GLY A 31 3.63 -9.19 3.71
N THR A 32 3.95 -9.89 2.61
CA THR A 32 4.36 -9.25 1.35
C THR A 32 3.29 -8.27 0.88
N TYR A 33 3.72 -7.13 0.32
CA TYR A 33 2.82 -6.07 -0.12
C TYR A 33 3.42 -5.39 -1.34
N PHE A 34 2.60 -5.03 -2.31
CA PHE A 34 3.03 -4.13 -3.37
C PHE A 34 1.89 -3.25 -3.83
N TRP A 35 2.26 -2.11 -4.39
CA TRP A 35 1.34 -1.23 -5.08
C TRP A 35 2.01 -0.51 -6.25
N ILE A 36 1.18 -0.06 -7.17
CA ILE A 36 1.56 0.75 -8.33
C ILE A 36 0.70 2.01 -8.27
N ASP A 37 1.34 3.17 -8.17
CA ASP A 37 0.69 4.47 -8.26
C ASP A 37 1.20 5.20 -9.51
N ARG A 38 0.34 5.20 -10.55
CA ARG A 38 0.65 5.82 -11.83
C ARG A 38 0.65 7.34 -11.79
N ALA A 39 -0.05 7.95 -10.83
CA ALA A 39 -0.06 9.41 -10.71
C ALA A 39 1.26 9.94 -10.13
N GLN A 40 1.96 9.09 -9.37
CA GLN A 40 3.27 9.37 -8.79
C GLN A 40 4.43 8.73 -9.58
N ASP A 41 4.16 8.12 -10.74
CA ASP A 41 5.13 7.38 -11.57
C ASP A 41 5.99 6.37 -10.78
N MET A 42 5.36 5.62 -9.87
CA MET A 42 6.08 4.69 -8.99
C MET A 42 5.41 3.33 -8.80
N PHE A 43 6.22 2.36 -8.42
CA PHE A 43 5.79 1.09 -7.85
C PHE A 43 6.68 0.73 -6.65
N VAL A 44 6.10 0.02 -5.68
CA VAL A 44 6.81 -0.42 -4.48
C VAL A 44 6.55 -1.89 -4.23
N ILE A 45 7.59 -2.62 -3.83
CA ILE A 45 7.53 -4.02 -3.46
C ILE A 45 8.14 -4.21 -2.07
N LEU A 46 7.33 -4.69 -1.13
CA LEU A 46 7.75 -5.17 0.18
C LEU A 46 7.79 -6.69 0.19
N MET A 47 8.99 -7.22 0.36
CA MET A 47 9.22 -8.66 0.55
C MET A 47 9.50 -8.93 2.03
N MET A 48 8.56 -9.61 2.70
CA MET A 48 8.71 -10.01 4.11
C MET A 48 8.11 -11.39 4.36
N GLN A 49 8.54 -12.03 5.44
CA GLN A 49 8.06 -13.32 5.92
C GLN A 49 7.70 -13.21 7.42
N SER A 50 6.79 -12.30 7.74
CA SER A 50 6.30 -12.11 9.11
C SER A 50 4.80 -11.80 9.09
N PRO A 51 3.95 -12.84 8.99
CA PRO A 51 2.49 -12.68 8.95
C PRO A 51 1.93 -11.86 10.13
N SER A 52 2.52 -12.01 11.32
CA SER A 52 2.08 -11.31 12.53
C SER A 52 2.31 -9.80 12.46
N GLU A 53 3.33 -9.35 11.74
CA GLU A 53 3.72 -7.94 11.68
C GLU A 53 3.07 -7.18 10.51
N ARG A 54 2.31 -7.86 9.64
CA ARG A 54 1.76 -7.26 8.41
C ARG A 54 0.96 -5.97 8.68
N GLY A 55 0.16 -5.96 9.74
CA GLY A 55 -0.72 -4.83 10.08
C GLY A 55 0.03 -3.60 10.57
N ARG A 56 1.24 -3.80 11.12
CA ARG A 56 2.12 -2.71 11.56
C ARG A 56 3.01 -2.22 10.43
N ILE A 57 3.63 -3.15 9.70
CA ILE A 57 4.68 -2.82 8.73
C ILE A 57 4.10 -2.27 7.42
N GLN A 58 3.03 -2.85 6.86
CA GLN A 58 2.51 -2.41 5.56
C GLN A 58 2.02 -0.96 5.58
N PRO A 59 1.19 -0.52 6.56
CA PRO A 59 0.73 0.88 6.60
C PRO A 59 1.88 1.85 6.89
N ALA A 60 2.80 1.48 7.79
CA ALA A 60 3.94 2.32 8.13
C ALA A 60 4.88 2.52 6.93
N LEU A 61 5.20 1.44 6.19
CA LEU A 61 5.98 1.55 4.96
C LEU A 61 5.29 2.46 3.95
N LYS A 62 3.98 2.29 3.77
CA LYS A 62 3.24 3.10 2.80
C LYS A 62 3.29 4.58 3.17
N ALA A 63 3.03 4.93 4.43
CA ALA A 63 3.16 6.31 4.91
C ALA A 63 4.57 6.87 4.63
N MET A 64 5.62 6.16 5.05
CA MET A 64 7.01 6.60 4.83
C MET A 64 7.37 6.81 3.36
N VAL A 65 6.86 5.99 2.43
CA VAL A 65 7.11 6.18 1.00
C VAL A 65 6.48 7.47 0.49
N TYR A 66 5.21 7.72 0.82
CA TYR A 66 4.52 8.92 0.34
C TYR A 66 5.07 10.18 1.00
N ASP A 67 5.43 10.13 2.28
CA ASP A 67 6.09 11.23 2.98
C ASP A 67 7.46 11.58 2.36
N ALA A 68 8.13 10.62 1.70
CA ALA A 68 9.42 10.83 1.04
C ALA A 68 9.32 11.39 -0.39
N LEU A 69 8.12 11.49 -0.95
CA LEU A 69 7.87 12.11 -2.26
C LEU A 69 7.58 13.61 -2.15
N GLU A 70 7.29 14.11 -0.95
CA GLU A 70 7.18 15.53 -0.61
C GLU A 70 8.55 16.17 -0.37
#